data_AF-A0A7I8DV83-F1
#
_entry.id   AF-A0A7I8DV83-F1
#
_cell.length_a   1.000
_cell.length_b   1.000
_cell.length_c   1.000
_cell.angle_alpha   90.00
_cell.angle_beta   90.00
_cell.angle_gamma   90.00
#
_symmetry.space_group_name_H-M   'P 1'
#
loop_
_entity.id
_entity.type
_entity.pdbx_description
1 polymer ?
#
loop_
_entity_poly.entity_id
_entity_poly.type
_entity_poly.pdbx_seq_one_letter_code
_entity_poly.pdbx_strand_id
1 'polypeptide(L)' 'MRLIEVILDDKNLNEAVKRVKSNKGVAGVDKMIVYEIDTYFQNNKERIKKGNIGKEI' A
#
# COMPACT_ATOMS: atom_id res chain seq x y z
N MET A 1 9.86 11.84 15.39
CA MET A 1 9.42 10.95 14.30
C MET A 1 7.96 11.26 14.02
N ARG A 2 7.63 11.61 12.77
CA ARG A 2 6.24 11.93 12.40
C ARG A 2 5.49 10.62 12.14
N LEU A 3 4.18 10.59 12.43
CA LEU A 3 3.38 9.37 12.25
C LEU A 3 3.41 8.87 10.80
N ILE A 4 3.41 9.80 9.83
CA ILE A 4 3.48 9.46 8.41
C ILE A 4 4.76 8.69 8.05
N GLU A 5 5.88 8.98 8.71
CA GLU A 5 7.14 8.26 8.49
C GLU A 5 7.04 6.81 8.98
N VAL A 6 6.31 6.57 10.08
CA VAL A 6 6.04 5.23 10.62
C VAL A 6 5.07 4.45 9.74
N ILE A 7 4.02 5.11 9.25
CA ILE A 7 3.02 4.49 8.36
C ILE A 7 3.69 4.06 7.04
N LEU A 8 4.58 4.89 6.50
CA LEU A 8 5.27 4.64 5.24
C LEU A 8 6.54 3.77 5.39
N ASP A 9 6.84 3.30 6.59
CA ASP A 9 7.92 2.35 6.84
C ASP A 9 7.72 1.05 6.06
N ASP A 10 8.80 0.52 5.51
CA ASP A 10 8.76 -0.66 4.65
C ASP A 10 8.25 -1.90 5.36
N LYS A 11 8.62 -2.08 6.63
CA LYS A 11 8.16 -3.21 7.42
C LYS A 11 6.65 -3.09 7.67
N ASN A 12 6.18 -1.90 8.04
CA ASN A 12 4.76 -1.64 8.26
C ASN A 12 3.93 -1.92 6.99
N LEU A 13 4.37 -1.41 5.84
CA LEU A 13 3.68 -1.61 4.56
C LEU A 13 3.66 -3.08 4.13
N ASN A 14 4.75 -3.82 4.32
CA ASN A 14 4.81 -5.24 3.98
C ASN A 14 3.81 -6.07 4.84
N GLU A 15 3.69 -5.76 6.13
CA GLU A 15 2.68 -6.40 6.99
C GLU A 15 1.25 -6.04 6.58
N ALA A 16 1.02 -4.79 6.18
CA ALA A 16 -0.28 -4.35 5.67
C ALA A 16 -0.70 -5.12 4.41
N VAL A 17 0.22 -5.31 3.44
CA VAL A 17 -0.05 -6.09 2.22
C VAL A 17 -0.43 -7.54 2.56
N LYS A 18 0.32 -8.19 3.46
CA LYS A 18 0.00 -9.55 3.92
C LYS A 18 -1.40 -9.62 4.51
N ARG A 19 -1.77 -8.65 5.36
CA ARG A 19 -3.08 -8.61 6.01
C ARG A 19 -4.22 -8.45 5.01
N VAL A 20 -4.07 -7.56 4.02
CA VAL A 20 -5.06 -7.38 2.94
C VAL A 20 -5.25 -8.68 2.15
N LYS A 21 -4.16 -9.38 1.81
CA LYS A 21 -4.22 -10.70 1.17
C LYS A 21 -4.96 -11.74 2.02
N SER A 22 -4.70 -11.78 3.33
CA SER A 22 -5.38 -12.71 4.23
C SER A 22 -6.89 -12.45 4.35
N ASN A 23 -7.32 -11.19 4.19
CA ASN A 23 -8.74 -10.82 4.28
C ASN A 23 -9.54 -11.28 3.06
N LYS A 24 -8.90 -11.50 1.90
CA LYS A 24 -9.54 -12.02 0.66
C LYS A 24 -10.78 -11.23 0.23
N GLY A 25 -10.75 -9.90 0.39
CA GLY A 25 -11.85 -9.03 -0.02
C GLY A 25 -12.10 -9.05 -1.53
N VAL A 26 -13.31 -8.69 -1.94
CA VAL A 26 -13.67 -8.47 -3.35
C VAL A 26 -12.96 -7.24 -3.90
N ALA A 27 -12.76 -7.23 -5.22
CA ALA A 27 -12.13 -6.11 -5.92
C ALA A 27 -12.94 -4.82 -5.79
N GLY A 28 -12.24 -3.68 -5.82
CA GLY A 28 -12.85 -2.35 -5.85
C GLY A 28 -13.29 -1.93 -7.27
N VAL A 29 -13.45 -0.61 -7.47
CA VAL A 29 -13.88 -0.02 -8.75
C VAL A 29 -12.89 -0.23 -9.89
N ASP A 30 -11.60 -0.41 -9.57
CA ASP A 30 -10.51 -0.70 -10.51
C ASP A 30 -10.45 -2.17 -10.92
N LYS A 31 -11.29 -3.02 -10.29
CA LYS A 31 -11.38 -4.46 -10.52
C LYS A 31 -10.09 -5.24 -10.22
N MET A 32 -9.12 -4.64 -9.53
CA MET A 32 -7.91 -5.34 -9.12
C MET A 32 -8.25 -6.36 -8.04
N ILE A 33 -7.95 -7.64 -8.29
CA ILE A 33 -8.20 -8.70 -7.31
C ILE A 33 -7.06 -8.74 -6.28
N VAL A 34 -7.37 -9.27 -5.10
CA VAL A 34 -6.42 -9.31 -3.98
C VAL A 34 -5.11 -10.04 -4.31
N TYR A 35 -5.10 -10.93 -5.29
CA TYR A 35 -3.92 -11.68 -5.71
C TYR A 35 -2.95 -10.87 -6.60
N GLU A 36 -3.40 -9.74 -7.15
CA GLU A 36 -2.57 -8.86 -7.98
C GLU A 36 -1.81 -7.80 -7.17
N ILE A 37 -2.12 -7.69 -5.87
CA ILE A 37 -1.61 -6.61 -5.01
C ILE A 37 -0.09 -6.64 -4.85
N ASP A 38 0.55 -7.81 -4.83
CA ASP A 38 2.01 -7.89 -4.65
C ASP A 38 2.73 -7.22 -5.83
N THR A 39 2.37 -7.62 -7.05
CA THR A 39 2.95 -7.08 -8.28
C THR A 39 2.62 -5.60 -8.44
N TYR A 40 1.37 -5.21 -8.20
CA TYR A 40 0.98 -3.80 -8.30
C TYR A 40 1.75 -2.95 -7.28
N PHE A 41 1.81 -3.40 -6.02
CA PHE A 41 2.46 -2.65 -4.96
C PHE A 41 3.96 -2.55 -5.21
N GLN A 42 4.64 -3.64 -5.58
CA GLN A 42 6.07 -3.61 -5.93
C GLN A 42 6.39 -2.58 -7.03
N ASN A 43 5.57 -2.51 -8.07
CA ASN A 43 5.78 -1.61 -9.20
C ASN A 43 5.42 -0.14 -8.91
N ASN A 44 4.57 0.12 -7.90
CA ASN A 44 4.01 1.45 -7.64
C ASN A 44 4.36 2.05 -6.28
N LYS A 45 5.00 1.29 -5.39
CA LYS A 45 5.26 1.66 -3.98
C LYS A 45 5.83 3.07 -3.83
N GLU A 46 6.90 3.38 -4.54
CA GLU A 46 7.59 4.68 -4.43
C GLU A 46 6.72 5.84 -4.94
N ARG A 47 5.98 5.63 -6.02
CA ARG A 47 5.02 6.62 -6.55
C ARG A 47 3.92 6.91 -5.54
N ILE A 48 3.37 5.87 -4.91
CA ILE A 48 2.31 5.99 -3.89
C ILE A 48 2.82 6.70 -2.65
N LYS A 49 4.01 6.32 -2.14
CA LYS A 49 4.65 6.99 -0.99
C LYS A 49 4.84 8.49 -1.24
N LYS A 50 5.40 8.86 -2.38
CA LYS A 50 5.63 10.27 -2.76
C LYS A 50 4.33 11.05 -2.90
N GLY A 51 3.31 10.43 -3.52
CA GLY A 51 1.98 11.04 -3.65
C GLY A 51 1.27 11.31 -2.33
N ASN A 52 1.63 10.60 -1.25
CA ASN A 52 1.10 10.81 0.10
C ASN A 52 1.87 11.88 0.87
N ILE A 53 3.18 11.98 0.68
CA ILE A 53 4.03 13.01 1.32
C ILE A 53 3.79 14.40 0.70
N GLY A 54 3.57 14.48 -0.61
CA GLY A 54 3.37 15.73 -1.34
C GLY A 54 1.99 16.36 -1.23
N LYS A 55 1.05 15.75 -0.48
CA LYS A 55 -0.29 16.32 -0.22
C LYS A 55 -0.39 17.02 1.14
N GLU A 56 0.64 16.91 1.99
CA GLU A 56 0.69 17.52 3.32
C GLU A 56 1.68 18.71 3.41
N ILE A 57 2.09 19.28 2.27
CA ILE A 57 2.90 20.51 2.20
C ILE A 57 2.15 21.56 1.39
#